data_AF-A0A917YAQ8-F1
#
_entry.id   AF-A0A917YAQ8-F1
#
_cell.length_a   1.000
_cell.length_b   1.000
_cell.length_c   1.000
_cell.angle_alpha   90.00
_cell.angle_beta   90.00
_cell.angle_gamma   90.00
#
_symmetry.space_group_name_H-M   'P 1'
#
loop_
_entity.id
_entity.type
_entity.pdbx_description
1 polymer ?
#
loop_
_entity_poly.entity_id
_entity_poly.type
_entity_poly.pdbx_seq_one_letter_code
_entity_poly.pdbx_strand_id
1 'polypeptide(L)'
;MAGTQNREDIPMFAPSQECGTFRELLAGHALNALTPDESSAVGAHLATCSACRDEHGCLAAVAAHLSLLRDELTSDTYRQPLGRRRPTRDAQAKRLTLSQWVSMKPCVSAR
;
A
#
# COMPACT_ATOMS: atom_id res chain seq x y z
N MET A 1 20.16 -42.42 -44.89
CA MET A 1 20.68 -42.02 -43.57
C MET A 1 20.05 -40.67 -43.24
N ALA A 2 18.92 -40.70 -42.55
CA ALA A 2 18.17 -39.50 -42.16
C ALA A 2 18.65 -39.04 -40.78
N GLY A 3 18.93 -37.74 -40.68
CA GLY A 3 19.52 -37.11 -39.52
C GLY A 3 18.53 -36.70 -38.43
N THR A 4 19.17 -36.15 -37.38
CA THR A 4 18.69 -35.19 -36.38
C THR A 4 17.59 -35.69 -35.43
N GLN A 5 17.92 -36.25 -34.26
CA GLN A 5 18.32 -35.58 -33.00
C GLN A 5 17.30 -34.56 -32.45
N ASN A 6 17.00 -34.77 -31.16
CA ASN A 6 16.58 -33.80 -30.15
C ASN A 6 15.09 -33.44 -30.10
N ARG A 7 14.31 -34.31 -29.45
CA ARG A 7 13.05 -33.92 -28.81
C ARG A 7 13.37 -33.45 -27.40
N GLU A 8 13.90 -32.23 -27.32
CA GLU A 8 14.21 -31.56 -26.06
C GLU A 8 12.91 -31.31 -25.30
N ASP A 9 12.90 -31.76 -24.05
CA ASP A 9 11.93 -31.43 -23.02
C ASP A 9 11.83 -29.90 -22.87
N ILE A 10 10.79 -29.30 -23.46
CA ILE A 10 10.41 -27.92 -23.17
C ILE A 10 9.53 -27.96 -21.92
N PRO A 11 9.98 -27.45 -20.75
CA PRO A 11 9.10 -27.31 -19.61
C PRO A 11 8.05 -26.26 -19.94
N MET A 12 6.81 -26.72 -20.10
CA MET A 12 5.60 -25.93 -20.28
C MET A 12 5.13 -25.37 -18.92
N PHE A 13 6.02 -24.70 -18.19
CA PHE A 13 5.67 -23.80 -17.08
C PHE A 13 6.17 -22.43 -17.48
N ALA A 14 5.28 -21.70 -18.15
CA ALA A 14 5.61 -20.41 -18.72
C ALA A 14 5.94 -19.42 -17.59
N PRO A 15 7.07 -18.69 -17.65
CA PRO A 15 7.44 -17.70 -16.64
C PRO A 15 6.35 -16.63 -16.42
N SER A 16 5.46 -16.42 -17.40
CA SER A 16 4.33 -15.50 -17.32
C SER A 16 3.21 -15.94 -16.37
N GLN A 17 2.94 -17.25 -16.22
CA GLN A 17 1.86 -17.75 -15.36
C GLN A 17 2.27 -17.68 -13.89
N GLU A 18 3.51 -18.07 -13.57
CA GLU A 18 4.06 -17.93 -12.21
C GLU A 18 4.18 -16.46 -11.80
N CYS A 19 4.61 -15.57 -12.71
CA CYS A 19 4.59 -14.13 -12.42
C CYS A 19 3.17 -13.62 -12.10
N GLY A 20 2.13 -14.15 -12.75
CA GLY A 20 0.74 -13.77 -12.48
C GLY A 20 0.33 -14.01 -11.03
N THR A 21 0.59 -15.20 -10.50
CA THR A 21 0.24 -15.55 -9.11
C THR A 21 1.03 -14.71 -8.11
N PHE A 22 2.31 -14.44 -8.37
CA PHE A 22 3.12 -13.61 -7.48
C PHE A 22 2.73 -12.14 -7.55
N ARG A 23 2.32 -11.62 -8.71
CA ARG A 23 1.82 -10.24 -8.87
C ARG A 23 0.64 -9.93 -7.98
N GLU A 24 -0.30 -10.87 -7.86
CA GLU A 24 -1.45 -10.73 -6.95
C GLU A 24 -1.04 -10.59 -5.48
N LEU A 25 0.10 -11.19 -5.10
CA LEU A 25 0.63 -11.16 -3.74
C LEU A 25 1.53 -9.94 -3.46
N LEU A 26 2.06 -9.24 -4.47
CA LEU A 26 3.04 -8.17 -4.28
C LEU A 26 2.54 -7.02 -3.40
N ALA A 27 1.28 -6.62 -3.57
CA ALA A 27 0.69 -5.55 -2.75
C ALA A 27 0.57 -5.97 -1.28
N GLY A 28 0.17 -7.21 -1.02
CA GLY A 28 0.14 -7.78 0.32
C GLY A 28 1.54 -7.86 0.93
N HIS A 29 2.53 -8.26 0.13
CA HIS A 29 3.93 -8.34 0.57
C HIS A 29 4.48 -6.96 0.94
N ALA A 30 4.25 -5.94 0.09
CA ALA A 30 4.68 -4.57 0.35
C ALA A 30 4.06 -3.97 1.62
N LEU A 31 2.85 -4.41 2.00
CA LEU A 31 2.15 -4.00 3.22
C LEU A 31 2.44 -4.90 4.43
N ASN A 32 3.31 -5.90 4.31
CA ASN A 32 3.55 -6.94 5.32
C ASN A 32 2.26 -7.64 5.80
N ALA A 33 1.32 -7.87 4.88
CA ALA A 33 0.00 -8.43 5.15
C ALA A 33 -0.13 -9.92 4.78
N LEU A 34 0.93 -10.53 4.22
CA LEU A 34 0.95 -11.94 3.87
C LEU A 34 1.34 -12.82 5.05
N THR A 35 1.00 -14.11 4.96
CA THR A 35 1.56 -15.11 5.87
C THR A 35 3.09 -15.24 5.68
N PRO A 36 3.82 -15.80 6.67
CA PRO A 36 5.26 -16.02 6.53
C PRO A 36 5.63 -16.90 5.33
N ASP A 37 4.82 -17.93 5.05
CA ASP A 37 5.06 -18.86 3.94
C ASP A 37 4.88 -18.17 2.58
N GLU A 38 3.80 -17.39 2.43
CA GLU A 38 3.57 -16.59 1.22
C GLU A 38 4.65 -15.51 1.02
N SER A 39 5.07 -14.85 2.11
CA SER A 39 6.14 -13.85 2.06
C SER A 39 7.47 -14.46 1.63
N SER A 40 7.79 -15.67 2.12
CA SER A 40 8.98 -16.42 1.72
C SER A 40 8.92 -16.81 0.23
N ALA A 41 7.77 -17.29 -0.24
CA ALA A 41 7.56 -17.65 -1.64
C ALA A 41 7.70 -16.44 -2.58
N VAL A 42 7.10 -15.30 -2.23
CA VAL A 42 7.27 -14.04 -2.97
C VAL A 42 8.74 -13.61 -2.96
N GLY A 43 9.42 -13.65 -1.82
CA GLY A 43 10.84 -13.32 -1.70
C GLY A 43 11.73 -14.17 -2.61
N ALA A 44 11.48 -15.48 -2.68
CA ALA A 44 12.19 -16.39 -3.58
C ALA A 44 11.97 -16.03 -5.06
N HIS A 45 10.75 -15.66 -5.44
CA HIS A 45 10.44 -15.20 -6.80
C HIS A 45 11.11 -13.86 -7.14
N LEU A 46 11.09 -12.88 -6.23
CA LEU A 46 11.72 -11.57 -6.45
C LEU A 46 13.25 -11.67 -6.60
N ALA A 47 13.87 -12.71 -6.05
CA ALA A 47 15.29 -12.99 -6.25
C ALA A 47 15.62 -13.32 -7.71
N THR A 48 14.70 -13.93 -8.45
CA THR A 48 14.93 -14.43 -9.82
C THR A 48 14.25 -13.58 -10.90
N CYS A 49 13.16 -12.88 -10.58
CA CYS A 49 12.37 -12.10 -11.54
C CYS A 49 12.57 -10.58 -11.35
N SER A 50 13.22 -9.92 -12.31
CA SER A 50 13.43 -8.47 -12.28
C SER A 50 12.13 -7.68 -12.48
N ALA A 51 11.24 -8.13 -13.38
CA ALA A 51 9.99 -7.43 -13.65
C ALA A 51 9.09 -7.34 -12.41
N CYS A 52 8.94 -8.44 -11.66
CA CYS A 52 8.19 -8.44 -10.40
C CYS A 52 8.90 -7.65 -9.30
N ARG A 53 10.24 -7.56 -9.33
CA ARG A 53 11.02 -6.73 -8.40
C ARG A 53 10.76 -5.24 -8.62
N ASP A 54 10.72 -4.80 -9.88
CA ASP A 54 10.44 -3.41 -10.22
C ASP A 54 9.02 -3.03 -9.80
N GLU A 55 8.04 -3.90 -10.08
CA GLU A 55 6.64 -3.72 -9.66
C GLU A 55 6.50 -3.68 -8.13
N HIS A 56 7.16 -4.60 -7.42
CA HIS A 56 7.21 -4.58 -5.96
C HIS A 56 7.84 -3.29 -5.43
N GLY A 57 8.90 -2.78 -6.07
CA GLY A 57 9.53 -1.51 -5.70
C GLY A 57 8.57 -0.32 -5.75
N CYS A 58 7.76 -0.23 -6.81
CA CYS A 58 6.70 0.78 -6.93
C CYS A 58 5.66 0.65 -5.81
N LEU A 59 5.20 -0.56 -5.51
CA LEU A 59 4.22 -0.82 -4.45
C LEU A 59 4.79 -0.54 -3.06
N ALA A 60 6.05 -0.89 -2.80
CA ALA A 60 6.74 -0.62 -1.55
C ALA A 60 6.89 0.88 -1.29
N ALA A 61 7.15 1.69 -2.33
CA ALA A 61 7.18 3.14 -2.20
C ALA A 61 5.81 3.71 -1.77
N VAL A 62 4.71 3.22 -2.36
CA VAL A 62 3.34 3.59 -1.95
C VAL A 62 3.06 3.15 -0.52
N ALA A 63 3.41 1.92 -0.15
CA ALA A 63 3.24 1.40 1.21
C ALA A 63 3.99 2.26 2.24
N ALA A 64 5.21 2.70 1.94
CA ALA A 64 5.96 3.61 2.80
C ALA A 64 5.23 4.95 3.01
N HIS A 65 4.62 5.52 1.97
CA HIS A 65 3.83 6.75 2.09
C HIS A 65 2.57 6.55 2.94
N LEU A 66 1.90 5.41 2.79
CA LEU A 66 0.73 5.06 3.62
C LEU A 66 1.11 4.92 5.10
N SER A 67 2.29 4.37 5.41
CA SER A 67 2.79 4.31 6.79
C SER A 67 3.04 5.70 7.37
N LEU A 68 3.68 6.60 6.62
CA LEU A 68 3.88 7.99 7.06
C LEU A 68 2.55 8.71 7.33
N LEU A 69 1.57 8.56 6.44
CA LEU A 69 0.24 9.16 6.63
C LEU A 69 -0.45 8.59 7.87
N ARG A 70 -0.33 7.28 8.12
CA ARG A 70 -0.88 6.64 9.33
C ARG A 70 -0.23 7.19 10.59
N ASP A 71 1.09 7.37 10.58
CA ASP A 71 1.83 7.92 11.72
C ASP A 71 1.39 9.36 12.01
N GLU A 72 1.22 10.21 10.99
CA GLU A 72 0.71 11.57 11.17
C GLU A 72 -0.74 11.59 11.69
N LEU A 73 -1.63 10.77 11.13
CA LEU A 73 -3.01 10.67 11.58
C LEU A 73 -3.12 10.18 13.03
N THR A 74 -2.28 9.23 13.42
CA THR A 74 -2.23 8.77 14.82
C THR A 74 -1.61 9.84 15.73
N SER A 75 -0.54 10.52 15.29
CA SER A 75 0.13 11.64 15.99
C SER A 75 -0.81 12.79 16.35
N ASP A 76 -1.68 13.20 15.42
CA ASP A 76 -2.68 14.27 15.64
C ASP A 76 -3.67 13.88 16.76
N THR A 77 -4.00 12.59 16.84
CA THR A 77 -4.85 12.03 17.91
C THR A 77 -4.21 12.15 19.29
N TYR A 78 -2.88 12.10 19.39
CA TYR A 78 -2.14 12.26 20.66
C TYR A 78 -1.78 13.73 20.98
N ARG A 79 -1.85 14.63 19.99
CA ARG A 79 -1.58 16.08 20.11
C ARG A 79 -2.80 16.91 20.50
N GLN A 80 -3.97 16.30 20.66
CA GLN A 80 -5.10 16.89 21.39
C GLN A 80 -4.96 16.56 22.88
N PRO A 81 -4.24 17.35 23.70
CA PRO A 81 -4.62 17.37 25.09
C PRO A 81 -6.08 17.82 25.08
N LEU A 82 -6.96 17.02 25.67
CA LEU A 82 -8.23 17.47 26.24
C LEU A 82 -7.97 18.48 27.38
N GLY A 83 -7.06 19.44 27.14
CA GLY A 83 -6.85 20.62 27.92
C GLY A 83 -8.08 21.48 27.74
N ARG A 84 -8.99 21.35 28.71
CA ARG A 84 -9.62 22.48 29.40
C ARG A 84 -9.11 23.86 28.94
N ARG A 85 -9.55 24.34 27.78
CA ARG A 85 -10.02 25.70 27.66
C ARG A 85 -11.49 25.56 27.41
N ARG A 86 -12.26 25.80 28.48
CA ARG A 86 -13.67 26.09 28.43
C ARG A 86 -13.78 27.44 27.71
N PRO A 87 -14.18 27.53 26.42
CA PRO A 87 -14.78 28.76 25.97
C PRO A 87 -16.13 28.80 26.67
N THR A 88 -16.47 29.96 27.20
CA THR A 88 -17.77 30.23 27.77
C THR A 88 -18.88 29.71 26.85
N ARG A 89 -19.81 29.03 27.49
CA ARG A 89 -21.05 28.43 27.03
C ARG A 89 -21.91 29.43 26.22
N ASP A 90 -21.56 29.73 24.96
CA ASP A 90 -22.42 30.49 24.02
C ASP A 90 -22.01 30.36 22.54
N ALA A 91 -21.64 29.16 22.10
CA ALA A 91 -21.64 28.85 20.66
C ALA A 91 -22.22 27.46 20.45
N GLN A 92 -23.53 27.46 20.26
CA GLN A 92 -24.37 26.35 19.84
C GLN A 92 -23.69 25.56 18.71
N ALA A 93 -23.06 24.42 19.04
CA ALA A 93 -22.59 23.45 18.07
C ALA A 93 -23.82 22.82 17.38
N LYS A 94 -24.38 23.55 16.41
CA LYS A 94 -25.34 23.01 15.46
C LYS A 94 -24.63 21.89 14.72
N ARG A 95 -25.17 20.67 14.78
CA ARG A 95 -24.75 19.57 13.91
C ARG A 95 -24.81 20.07 12.48
N LEU A 96 -23.64 20.27 11.87
CA LEU A 96 -23.56 20.76 10.51
C LEU A 96 -24.10 19.68 9.57
N THR A 97 -24.93 20.09 8.62
CA THR A 97 -25.42 19.20 7.56
C THR A 97 -24.30 18.93 6.56
N LEU A 98 -24.40 17.83 5.82
CA LEU A 98 -23.39 17.39 4.85
C LEU A 98 -23.02 18.50 3.83
N SER A 99 -24.01 19.31 3.42
CA SER A 99 -23.84 20.49 2.56
C SER A 99 -22.98 21.61 3.16
N GLN A 100 -22.92 21.73 4.49
CA GLN A 100 -22.11 22.73 5.17
C GLN A 100 -20.64 22.31 5.28
N TRP A 101 -20.36 21.00 5.31
CA TRP A 101 -18.99 20.47 5.26
C TRP A 101 -18.31 20.76 3.93
N VAL A 102 -19.03 20.57 2.82
CA VAL A 102 -18.50 20.79 1.47
C VAL A 102 -18.16 22.26 1.21
N SER A 103 -18.80 23.19 1.92
CA SER A 103 -18.57 24.63 1.76
C SER A 103 -17.47 25.21 2.66
N MET A 104 -16.92 24.42 3.59
CA MET A 104 -15.80 24.86 4.42
C MET A 104 -14.52 24.84 3.59
N LYS A 105 -14.14 26.02 3.08
CA LYS A 105 -12.81 26.22 2.51
C LYS A 105 -11.80 26.34 3.65
N PRO A 106 -10.72 25.54 3.68
CA PRO A 106 -9.67 25.76 4.67
C PRO A 106 -9.06 27.14 4.42
N CYS A 107 -9.03 27.98 5.46
CA CYS A 107 -8.19 29.18 5.46
C CYS A 107 -6.74 28.72 5.48
N VAL A 108 -6.12 28.60 4.31
CA VAL A 108 -4.65 28.51 4.21
C VAL A 108 -4.10 29.84 4.69
N SER A 109 -3.64 29.85 5.94
CA SER A 109 -2.86 30.96 6.48
C SER A 109 -1.48 30.89 5.84
N ALA A 110 -1.27 31.67 4.79
CA ALA A 110 0.03 31.87 4.17
C ALA A 110 1.01 32.43 5.23
N ARG A 111 2.18 31.82 5.31
CA ARG A 111 3.34 32.33 6.07
C ARG A 111 4.39 32.79 5.08
#